data_AF-A0A834T2L1-F1
#
_entry.id   AF-A0A834T2L1-F1
#
_cell.length_a   1.000
_cell.length_b   1.000
_cell.length_c   1.000
_cell.angle_alpha   90.00
_cell.angle_beta   90.00
_cell.angle_gamma   90.00
#
_symmetry.space_group_name_H-M   'P 1'
#
loop_
_entity.id
_entity.type
_entity.pdbx_description
1 polymer ?
#
loop_
_entity_poly.entity_id
_entity_poly.type
_entity_poly.pdbx_seq_one_letter_code
_entity_poly.pdbx_strand_id
1 'polypeptide(L)'
;MGRRKNNHHSSTDCNNTQMLEHLRFEDEDQVIVDAAPHTSNLDHSMCDATMAFTDSDDKTSADYYFDSYSHFGIHEEMLKDTVRTKTYQNVIYQNKFLIKNKIVLDVGAGTGILSLFCAKAGAEHVYAVECSHMADMAKEIVEANGLSNVITVLKGKIEEIELPVAKVDIIISEWMGYFLLFENMLDTVLYARDKWLVSYAFLFIVDI
;
A
#
# COMPACT_ATOMS: atom_id res chain seq x y z
N MET A 1 68.15 13.77 35.98
CA MET A 1 67.87 15.02 35.24
C MET A 1 66.74 14.75 34.26
N GLY A 2 65.47 15.09 34.52
CA GLY A 2 64.84 16.42 34.35
C GLY A 2 64.00 16.41 33.05
N ARG A 3 62.83 17.01 32.87
CA ARG A 3 61.85 17.78 33.67
C ARG A 3 60.59 17.89 32.77
N ARG A 4 59.39 17.89 33.38
CA ARG A 4 58.03 18.00 32.76
C ARG A 4 57.84 19.17 31.75
N LYS A 5 56.84 19.04 30.85
CA LYS A 5 55.70 19.98 30.72
C LYS A 5 54.57 19.44 29.82
N ASN A 6 53.33 19.68 30.28
CA ASN A 6 52.04 19.42 29.62
C ASN A 6 51.78 20.37 28.44
N ASN A 7 50.86 19.98 27.55
CA ASN A 7 49.89 20.92 26.98
C ASN A 7 48.60 20.21 26.55
N HIS A 8 47.47 20.87 26.85
CA HIS A 8 46.10 20.51 26.50
C HIS A 8 45.81 20.68 25.01
N HIS A 9 44.97 19.80 24.45
CA HIS A 9 43.97 20.20 23.47
C HIS A 9 42.64 19.50 23.73
N SER A 10 41.61 20.31 23.74
CA SER A 10 40.19 20.02 23.93
C SER A 10 39.52 19.73 22.60
N SER A 11 38.67 18.70 22.55
CA SER A 11 37.58 18.64 21.58
C SER A 11 36.47 17.73 22.11
N THR A 12 35.43 18.41 22.55
CA THR A 12 34.02 18.08 22.75
C THR A 12 33.53 16.76 22.12
N ASP A 13 33.28 15.76 22.96
CA ASP A 13 32.38 14.65 22.64
C ASP A 13 30.95 15.03 23.09
N CYS A 14 30.13 15.51 22.16
CA CYS A 14 28.68 15.59 22.36
C CYS A 14 28.05 14.31 21.82
N ASN A 15 27.79 13.38 22.75
CA ASN A 15 26.90 12.25 22.56
C ASN A 15 25.51 12.75 22.15
N ASN A 16 25.11 12.50 20.91
CA ASN A 16 23.71 12.55 20.50
C ASN A 16 23.39 11.26 19.74
N THR A 17 23.49 10.13 20.45
CA THR A 17 22.89 8.86 20.03
C THR A 17 21.66 8.67 20.90
N GLN A 18 20.54 9.19 20.43
CA GLN A 18 19.23 8.79 20.93
C GLN A 18 18.26 8.74 19.77
N MET A 19 17.40 7.72 19.83
CA MET A 19 16.20 7.51 19.02
C MET A 19 16.41 6.81 17.68
N LEU A 20 16.76 5.52 17.73
CA LEU A 20 16.38 4.51 16.74
C LEU A 20 16.37 3.13 17.44
N GLU A 21 15.55 3.01 18.49
CA GLU A 21 15.22 1.72 19.10
C GLU A 21 13.84 1.25 18.59
N HIS A 22 13.88 0.15 17.83
CA HIS A 22 12.98 -0.99 17.91
C HIS A 22 11.50 -0.71 18.23
N LEU A 23 10.67 -0.64 17.17
CA LEU A 23 9.24 -0.94 17.26
C LEU A 23 9.06 -2.45 17.48
N ARG A 24 9.09 -2.86 18.74
CA ARG A 24 8.64 -4.15 19.23
C ARG A 24 7.21 -3.97 19.74
N PHE A 25 6.24 -4.58 19.08
CA PHE A 25 4.84 -4.58 19.53
C PHE A 25 4.68 -5.63 20.63
N GLU A 26 4.37 -5.21 21.86
CA GLU A 26 3.94 -6.08 22.96
C GLU A 26 2.42 -5.95 23.15
N ASP A 27 1.80 -7.09 23.46
CA ASP A 27 0.37 -7.31 23.66
C ASP A 27 -0.15 -6.66 24.95
N GLU A 28 -1.26 -5.93 24.90
CA GLU A 28 -2.13 -5.74 26.06
C GLU A 28 -3.62 -5.75 25.63
N ASP A 29 -4.35 -6.75 26.14
CA ASP A 29 -5.80 -6.82 26.17
C ASP A 29 -6.37 -5.74 27.11
N GLN A 30 -7.34 -4.93 26.63
CA GLN A 30 -8.37 -4.38 27.51
C GLN A 30 -9.76 -4.35 26.85
N VAL A 31 -10.69 -4.97 27.57
CA VAL A 31 -12.14 -5.03 27.32
C VAL A 31 -12.79 -3.73 27.76
N ILE A 32 -13.59 -3.08 26.91
CA ILE A 32 -14.54 -2.04 27.34
C ILE A 32 -15.92 -2.28 26.72
N VAL A 33 -16.90 -2.23 27.61
CA VAL A 33 -18.34 -2.51 27.47
C VAL A 33 -19.16 -1.32 26.93
N ASP A 34 -20.30 -1.65 26.31
CA ASP A 34 -21.29 -0.77 25.64
C ASP A 34 -21.77 0.46 26.44
N ALA A 35 -22.05 1.55 25.70
CA ALA A 35 -23.12 2.50 26.04
C ALA A 35 -23.56 3.34 24.82
N ALA A 36 -24.83 3.21 24.43
CA ALA A 36 -25.51 4.12 23.50
C ALA A 36 -25.97 5.41 24.22
N PRO A 37 -26.18 6.52 23.47
CA PRO A 37 -27.34 7.36 23.77
C PRO A 37 -28.14 7.81 22.53
N HIS A 38 -29.42 8.04 22.81
CA HIS A 38 -30.51 8.41 21.91
C HIS A 38 -30.52 9.89 21.45
N THR A 39 -30.96 10.08 20.20
CA THR A 39 -31.88 11.11 19.61
C THR A 39 -31.54 12.61 19.63
N SER A 40 -31.64 13.26 18.46
CA SER A 40 -32.67 14.28 18.15
C SER A 40 -32.70 14.69 16.66
N ASN A 41 -33.87 15.12 16.20
CA ASN A 41 -34.34 15.28 14.80
C ASN A 41 -34.00 16.65 14.13
N LEU A 42 -34.34 16.72 12.82
CA LEU A 42 -34.62 17.89 11.94
C LEU A 42 -33.39 18.39 11.13
N ASP A 43 -33.45 18.70 9.84
CA ASP A 43 -34.56 19.17 8.99
C ASP A 43 -34.28 18.91 7.48
N HIS A 44 -35.35 18.82 6.70
CA HIS A 44 -35.41 18.57 5.26
C HIS A 44 -35.66 19.92 4.56
N SER A 45 -34.72 20.44 3.78
CA SER A 45 -34.96 21.65 2.96
C SER A 45 -34.23 21.56 1.62
N MET A 46 -35.02 21.33 0.57
CA MET A 46 -34.65 21.59 -0.82
C MET A 46 -34.78 23.09 -1.14
N CYS A 47 -34.06 23.51 -2.19
CA CYS A 47 -34.07 24.78 -2.93
C CYS A 47 -33.20 25.92 -2.38
N ASP A 48 -32.14 26.28 -3.12
CA ASP A 48 -32.25 27.39 -4.08
C ASP A 48 -31.12 27.32 -5.11
N ALA A 49 -31.45 27.64 -6.36
CA ALA A 49 -30.59 27.58 -7.52
C ALA A 49 -30.10 28.98 -7.90
N THR A 50 -28.80 29.20 -7.86
CA THR A 50 -28.13 30.22 -8.68
C THR A 50 -26.91 29.58 -9.34
N MET A 51 -27.08 29.21 -10.61
CA MET A 51 -26.03 28.67 -11.46
C MET A 51 -25.03 29.77 -11.84
N ALA A 52 -23.77 29.56 -11.44
CA ALA A 52 -22.62 30.07 -12.19
C ALA A 52 -22.02 28.86 -12.92
N PHE A 53 -22.21 28.82 -14.24
CA PHE A 53 -21.63 27.82 -15.12
C PHE A 53 -20.14 28.09 -15.30
N THR A 54 -19.30 27.19 -14.80
CA THR A 54 -17.92 26.99 -15.28
C THR A 54 -17.60 25.50 -15.26
N ASP A 55 -17.39 24.94 -16.46
CA ASP A 55 -16.96 23.59 -16.84
C ASP A 55 -17.38 22.40 -15.95
N SER A 56 -18.37 21.65 -16.42
CA SER A 56 -18.67 20.32 -15.91
C SER A 56 -17.60 19.34 -16.38
N ASP A 57 -16.62 19.13 -15.54
CA ASP A 57 -15.75 17.96 -15.50
C ASP A 57 -16.66 16.70 -15.55
N ASP A 58 -16.69 15.99 -16.68
CA ASP A 58 -17.43 14.73 -16.87
C ASP A 58 -16.74 13.60 -16.07
N LYS A 59 -16.81 13.68 -14.74
CA LYS A 59 -16.24 12.68 -13.83
C LYS A 59 -17.16 11.48 -13.76
N THR A 60 -16.68 10.33 -14.20
CA THR A 60 -17.39 9.07 -14.10
C THR A 60 -17.36 8.54 -12.65
N SER A 61 -18.23 7.60 -12.32
CA SER A 61 -18.21 6.94 -11.00
C SER A 61 -16.87 6.23 -10.71
N ALA A 62 -16.16 5.79 -11.76
CA ALA A 62 -14.82 5.26 -11.64
C ALA A 62 -13.83 6.34 -11.19
N ASP A 63 -13.93 7.56 -11.71
CA ASP A 63 -13.04 8.67 -11.33
C ASP A 63 -13.28 9.08 -9.87
N TYR A 64 -14.53 9.07 -9.40
CA TYR A 64 -14.85 9.29 -7.99
C TYR A 64 -14.29 8.19 -7.07
N TYR A 65 -14.31 6.93 -7.53
CA TYR A 65 -13.70 5.82 -6.80
C TYR A 65 -12.17 5.99 -6.68
N PHE A 66 -11.49 6.33 -7.77
CA PHE A 66 -10.03 6.52 -7.72
C PHE A 66 -9.60 7.77 -6.94
N ASP A 67 -10.44 8.80 -6.93
CA ASP A 67 -10.22 10.01 -6.13
C ASP A 67 -10.36 9.73 -4.62
N SER A 68 -11.24 8.81 -4.22
CA SER A 68 -11.34 8.41 -2.81
C SER A 68 -10.03 7.76 -2.32
N TYR A 69 -9.42 6.87 -3.10
CA TYR A 69 -8.12 6.26 -2.79
C TYR A 69 -6.93 7.21 -2.89
N SER A 70 -7.13 8.43 -3.42
CA SER A 70 -6.08 9.46 -3.38
C SER A 70 -5.96 10.12 -2.00
N HIS A 71 -6.90 9.87 -1.08
CA HIS A 71 -6.86 10.38 0.28
C HIS A 71 -6.06 9.49 1.23
N PHE A 72 -5.09 10.10 1.93
CA PHE A 72 -4.21 9.44 2.90
C PHE A 72 -4.94 8.66 4.00
N GLY A 73 -6.11 9.13 4.44
CA GLY A 73 -6.84 8.54 5.56
C GLY A 73 -7.26 7.09 5.30
N ILE A 74 -7.65 6.76 4.06
CA ILE A 74 -8.09 5.41 3.69
C ILE A 74 -6.89 4.43 3.70
N HIS A 75 -5.72 4.86 3.21
CA HIS A 75 -4.51 4.04 3.28
C HIS A 75 -4.00 3.83 4.70
N GLU A 76 -4.13 4.84 5.57
CA GLU A 76 -3.78 4.71 6.99
C GLU A 76 -4.70 3.71 7.71
N GLU A 77 -6.01 3.78 7.50
CA GLU A 77 -6.97 2.83 8.06
C GLU A 77 -6.67 1.40 7.60
N MET A 78 -6.47 1.24 6.29
CA MET A 78 -6.05 -0.01 5.66
C MET A 78 -4.76 -0.57 6.28
N LEU A 79 -3.72 0.25 6.45
CA LEU A 79 -2.44 -0.19 7.02
C LEU A 79 -2.53 -0.49 8.53
N LYS A 80 -3.45 0.15 9.26
CA LYS A 80 -3.73 -0.12 10.67
C LYS A 80 -4.54 -1.39 10.89
N ASP A 81 -5.24 -1.89 9.86
CA ASP A 81 -5.79 -3.23 9.90
C ASP A 81 -4.66 -4.26 9.93
N THR A 82 -4.32 -4.66 11.16
CA THR A 82 -3.23 -5.60 11.41
C THR A 82 -3.58 -7.01 10.95
N VAL A 83 -4.85 -7.41 10.97
CA VAL A 83 -5.25 -8.75 10.53
C VAL A 83 -5.06 -8.82 9.02
N ARG A 84 -5.60 -7.84 8.28
CA ARG A 84 -5.43 -7.71 6.83
C ARG A 84 -3.97 -7.72 6.43
N THR A 85 -3.21 -6.76 6.93
CA THR A 85 -1.81 -6.57 6.50
C THR A 85 -0.91 -7.74 6.90
N LYS A 86 -1.07 -8.30 8.11
CA LYS A 86 -0.26 -9.45 8.55
C LYS A 86 -0.63 -10.74 7.83
N THR A 87 -1.89 -10.94 7.44
CA THR A 87 -2.28 -12.17 6.74
C THR A 87 -1.60 -12.24 5.37
N TYR A 88 -1.62 -11.14 4.60
CA TYR A 88 -0.84 -11.05 3.37
C TYR A 88 0.66 -11.27 3.60
N GLN A 89 1.25 -10.58 4.58
CA GLN A 89 2.67 -10.75 4.90
C GLN A 89 3.01 -12.20 5.22
N ASN A 90 2.20 -12.86 6.03
CA ASN A 90 2.39 -14.24 6.46
C ASN A 90 2.29 -15.20 5.27
N VAL A 91 1.28 -15.05 4.41
CA VAL A 91 1.13 -15.89 3.22
C VAL A 91 2.35 -15.76 2.30
N ILE A 92 2.81 -14.54 2.03
CA ILE A 92 4.00 -14.28 1.22
C ILE A 92 5.25 -14.89 1.87
N TYR A 93 5.45 -14.67 3.17
CA TYR A 93 6.68 -15.08 3.85
C TYR A 93 6.75 -16.57 4.17
N GLN A 94 5.62 -17.23 4.39
CA GLN A 94 5.55 -18.69 4.53
C GLN A 94 5.75 -19.39 3.18
N ASN A 95 5.39 -18.73 2.09
CA ASN A 95 5.49 -19.27 0.73
C ASN A 95 6.60 -18.62 -0.12
N LYS A 96 7.69 -18.14 0.52
CA LYS A 96 8.83 -17.51 -0.20
C LYS A 96 9.39 -18.37 -1.33
N PHE A 97 9.34 -19.70 -1.19
CA PHE A 97 9.81 -20.62 -2.22
C PHE A 97 9.00 -20.54 -3.53
N LEU A 98 7.74 -20.07 -3.48
CA LEU A 98 6.92 -19.82 -4.66
C LEU A 98 7.24 -18.46 -5.29
N ILE A 99 7.69 -17.48 -4.51
CA ILE A 99 7.93 -16.08 -4.92
C ILE A 99 9.36 -15.83 -5.37
N LYS A 100 10.33 -16.56 -4.80
CA LYS A 100 11.74 -16.35 -5.06
C LYS A 100 12.06 -16.50 -6.54
N ASN A 101 12.78 -15.52 -7.11
CA ASN A 101 13.16 -15.45 -8.52
C ASN A 101 11.95 -15.48 -9.48
N LYS A 102 10.81 -14.92 -9.06
CA LYS A 102 9.61 -14.78 -9.89
C LYS A 102 9.30 -13.35 -10.23
N ILE A 103 8.63 -13.15 -11.37
CA ILE A 103 8.06 -11.85 -11.75
C ILE A 103 6.65 -11.76 -11.17
N VAL A 104 6.41 -10.75 -10.33
CA VAL A 104 5.14 -10.53 -9.63
C VAL A 104 4.43 -9.29 -10.18
N LEU A 105 3.12 -9.38 -10.36
CA LEU A 105 2.23 -8.24 -10.62
C LEU A 105 1.38 -7.97 -9.38
N ASP A 106 1.47 -6.75 -8.84
CA ASP A 106 0.64 -6.23 -7.75
C ASP A 106 -0.43 -5.31 -8.33
N VAL A 107 -1.68 -5.76 -8.32
CA VAL A 107 -2.84 -5.07 -8.92
C VAL A 107 -3.54 -4.22 -7.87
N GLY A 108 -3.58 -2.90 -8.09
CA GLY A 108 -4.09 -1.94 -7.11
C GLY A 108 -3.11 -1.80 -5.94
N ALA A 109 -1.85 -1.51 -6.26
CA ALA A 109 -0.77 -1.57 -5.28
C ALA A 109 -0.94 -0.58 -4.11
N GLY A 110 -1.74 0.49 -4.28
CA GLY A 110 -1.91 1.54 -3.29
C GLY A 110 -0.55 2.10 -2.86
N THR A 111 -0.22 1.96 -1.58
CA THR A 111 1.09 2.37 -1.02
C THR A 111 2.27 1.47 -1.42
N GLY A 112 2.01 0.33 -2.07
CA GLY A 112 3.01 -0.65 -2.47
C GLY A 112 3.43 -1.64 -1.38
N ILE A 113 2.67 -1.75 -0.27
CA ILE A 113 3.05 -2.61 0.86
C ILE A 113 3.19 -4.09 0.48
N LEU A 114 2.29 -4.61 -0.36
CA LEU A 114 2.35 -6.00 -0.85
C LEU A 114 3.55 -6.21 -1.78
N SER A 115 3.81 -5.24 -2.65
CA SER A 115 5.02 -5.19 -3.48
C SER A 115 6.30 -5.24 -2.65
N LEU A 116 6.38 -4.49 -1.55
CA LEU A 116 7.52 -4.53 -0.63
C LEU A 116 7.71 -5.92 0.00
N PHE A 117 6.62 -6.58 0.41
CA PHE A 117 6.69 -7.94 0.94
C PHE A 117 7.17 -8.93 -0.12
N CYS A 118 6.70 -8.85 -1.36
CA CYS A 118 7.15 -9.71 -2.45
C CYS A 118 8.63 -9.51 -2.77
N ALA A 119 9.10 -8.26 -2.85
CA ALA A 119 10.52 -7.96 -3.04
C ALA A 119 11.38 -8.51 -1.89
N LYS A 120 10.95 -8.34 -0.63
CA LYS A 120 11.63 -8.92 0.56
C LYS A 120 11.55 -10.44 0.62
N ALA A 121 10.58 -11.05 -0.04
CA ALA A 121 10.47 -12.51 -0.21
C ALA A 121 11.40 -13.05 -1.30
N GLY A 122 12.07 -12.17 -2.07
CA GLY A 122 13.05 -12.53 -3.08
C GLY A 122 12.49 -12.61 -4.50
N ALA A 123 11.37 -11.93 -4.79
CA ALA A 123 10.91 -11.75 -6.17
C ALA A 123 12.05 -11.23 -7.06
N GLU A 124 12.12 -11.72 -8.30
CA GLU A 124 13.08 -11.20 -9.29
C GLU A 124 12.75 -9.76 -9.64
N HIS A 125 11.46 -9.51 -9.88
CA HIS A 125 10.93 -8.18 -10.14
C HIS A 125 9.47 -8.08 -9.72
N VAL A 126 9.03 -6.90 -9.31
CA VAL A 126 7.62 -6.61 -9.00
C VAL A 126 7.16 -5.42 -9.84
N TYR A 127 6.07 -5.61 -10.58
CA TYR A 127 5.34 -4.53 -11.22
C TYR A 127 4.16 -4.14 -10.33
N ALA A 128 4.24 -2.96 -9.72
CA ALA A 128 3.21 -2.41 -8.85
C ALA A 128 2.34 -1.45 -9.66
N VAL A 129 1.09 -1.82 -9.93
CA VAL A 129 0.18 -1.00 -10.74
C VAL A 129 -0.82 -0.31 -9.83
N GLU A 130 -0.85 1.02 -9.91
CA GLU A 130 -1.76 1.85 -9.15
C GLU A 130 -2.28 2.97 -10.05
N CYS A 131 -3.60 3.18 -10.06
CA CYS A 131 -4.23 4.13 -10.97
C CYS A 131 -4.41 5.53 -10.35
N SER A 132 -4.50 5.61 -9.02
CA SER A 132 -4.69 6.85 -8.26
C SER A 132 -3.38 7.65 -8.10
N HIS A 133 -3.48 8.82 -7.44
CA HIS A 133 -2.31 9.61 -7.07
C HIS A 133 -1.37 8.88 -6.09
N MET A 134 -1.83 7.81 -5.45
CA MET A 134 -1.01 6.99 -4.56
C MET A 134 0.17 6.32 -5.28
N ALA A 135 0.11 6.17 -6.60
CA ALA A 135 1.24 5.65 -7.38
C ALA A 135 2.53 6.47 -7.21
N ASP A 136 2.41 7.79 -7.05
CA ASP A 136 3.58 8.66 -6.88
C ASP A 136 4.16 8.51 -5.46
N MET A 137 3.30 8.34 -4.45
CA MET A 137 3.69 7.98 -3.09
C MET A 137 4.36 6.61 -3.02
N ALA A 138 3.81 5.60 -3.70
CA ALA A 138 4.37 4.26 -3.74
C ALA A 138 5.81 4.27 -4.29
N LYS A 139 6.11 5.12 -5.28
CA LYS A 139 7.49 5.30 -5.78
C LYS A 139 8.42 5.82 -4.69
N GLU A 140 8.00 6.86 -3.97
CA GLU A 140 8.78 7.42 -2.85
C GLU A 140 9.01 6.39 -1.74
N ILE A 141 7.98 5.61 -1.40
CA ILE A 141 8.07 4.53 -0.41
C ILE A 141 9.05 3.44 -0.86
N VAL A 142 8.99 3.01 -2.13
CA VAL A 142 9.91 2.03 -2.72
C VAL A 142 11.35 2.53 -2.68
N GLU A 143 11.57 3.79 -3.04
CA GLU A 143 12.89 4.42 -3.01
C GLU A 143 13.44 4.55 -1.58
N ALA A 144 12.62 5.00 -0.63
CA ALA A 144 13.00 5.10 0.78
C ALA A 144 13.36 3.73 1.39
N ASN A 145 12.83 2.63 0.85
CA ASN A 145 13.17 1.27 1.26
C ASN A 145 14.38 0.68 0.49
N GLY A 146 14.97 1.42 -0.47
CA GLY A 146 16.10 0.97 -1.27
C GLY A 146 15.76 -0.19 -2.22
N LEU A 147 14.51 -0.28 -2.67
CA LEU A 147 14.00 -1.40 -3.49
C LEU A 147 13.66 -0.98 -4.93
N SER A 148 14.04 0.22 -5.36
CA SER A 148 13.77 0.75 -6.72
C SER A 148 14.36 -0.10 -7.84
N ASN A 149 15.36 -0.94 -7.54
CA ASN A 149 15.95 -1.87 -8.51
C ASN A 149 15.14 -3.17 -8.69
N VAL A 150 14.16 -3.44 -7.81
CA VAL A 150 13.34 -4.66 -7.83
C VAL A 150 11.87 -4.32 -8.11
N ILE A 151 11.39 -3.16 -7.66
CA ILE A 151 9.98 -2.76 -7.78
C ILE A 151 9.87 -1.62 -8.79
N THR A 152 9.02 -1.80 -9.80
CA THR A 152 8.64 -0.73 -10.74
C THR A 152 7.18 -0.38 -10.52
N VAL A 153 6.93 0.88 -10.16
CA VAL A 153 5.57 1.40 -10.01
C VAL A 153 5.07 2.00 -11.33
N LEU A 154 3.96 1.49 -11.84
CA LEU A 154 3.30 1.94 -13.05
C LEU A 154 1.99 2.65 -12.69
N LYS A 155 1.90 3.94 -13.05
CA LYS A 155 0.68 4.72 -12.81
C LYS A 155 -0.28 4.51 -13.97
N GLY A 156 -1.47 3.97 -13.70
CA GLY A 156 -2.51 3.78 -14.70
C GLY A 156 -3.49 2.67 -14.35
N LYS A 157 -4.57 2.57 -15.12
CA LYS A 157 -5.53 1.46 -15.01
C LYS A 157 -4.93 0.20 -15.64
N ILE A 158 -5.13 -0.94 -14.99
CA ILE A 158 -4.63 -2.24 -15.46
C ILE A 158 -5.04 -2.53 -16.91
N GLU A 159 -6.24 -2.12 -17.31
CA GLU A 159 -6.81 -2.33 -18.64
C GLU A 159 -6.17 -1.45 -19.72
N GLU A 160 -5.51 -0.35 -19.33
CA GLU A 160 -4.98 0.69 -20.22
C GLU A 160 -3.44 0.67 -20.31
N ILE A 161 -2.76 -0.07 -19.43
CA ILE A 161 -1.30 -0.18 -19.42
C ILE A 161 -0.78 -1.40 -20.17
N GLU A 162 0.49 -1.31 -20.55
CA GLU A 162 1.27 -2.46 -21.01
C GLU A 162 2.43 -2.71 -20.05
N LEU A 163 2.58 -3.95 -19.62
CA LEU A 163 3.74 -4.36 -18.83
C LEU A 163 4.95 -4.50 -19.75
N PRO A 164 6.17 -4.17 -19.27
CA PRO A 164 7.41 -4.37 -20.04
C PRO A 164 7.83 -5.86 -20.11
N VAL A 165 6.91 -6.78 -19.81
CA VAL A 165 7.06 -8.23 -19.86
C VAL A 165 5.81 -8.85 -20.51
N ALA A 166 5.99 -9.94 -21.24
CA ALA A 166 4.87 -10.63 -21.89
C ALA A 166 3.95 -11.33 -20.89
N LYS A 167 4.53 -11.87 -19.82
CA LYS A 167 3.81 -12.63 -18.78
C LYS A 167 4.47 -12.46 -17.41
N VAL A 168 3.70 -12.71 -16.37
CA VAL A 168 4.11 -12.75 -14.96
C VAL A 168 3.85 -14.14 -14.37
N ASP A 169 4.63 -14.50 -13.36
CA ASP A 169 4.52 -15.79 -12.66
C ASP A 169 3.49 -15.75 -11.52
N ILE A 170 3.23 -14.57 -10.97
CA ILE A 170 2.37 -14.39 -9.81
C ILE A 170 1.57 -13.10 -9.97
N ILE A 171 0.29 -13.16 -9.66
CA ILE A 171 -0.50 -11.97 -9.36
C ILE A 171 -0.81 -11.96 -7.87
N ILE A 172 -0.61 -10.80 -7.25
CA ILE A 172 -1.08 -10.48 -5.91
C ILE A 172 -1.97 -9.25 -6.01
N SER A 173 -3.03 -9.21 -5.21
CA SER A 173 -3.95 -8.08 -5.17
C SER A 173 -4.77 -8.14 -3.89
N GLU A 174 -5.01 -6.98 -3.32
CA GLU A 174 -6.08 -6.75 -2.36
C GLU A 174 -7.19 -6.03 -3.12
N TRP A 175 -8.28 -6.77 -3.42
CA TRP A 175 -9.35 -6.31 -4.30
C TRP A 175 -10.73 -6.35 -3.64
N MET A 176 -10.82 -6.83 -2.39
CA MET A 176 -12.09 -7.13 -1.75
C MET A 176 -12.65 -5.88 -1.09
N GLY A 177 -13.76 -5.38 -1.61
CA GLY A 177 -14.52 -4.32 -0.96
C GLY A 177 -15.47 -4.85 0.12
N TYR A 178 -16.26 -3.96 0.71
CA TYR A 178 -17.31 -4.32 1.66
C TYR A 178 -18.25 -5.42 1.11
N PHE A 179 -18.60 -6.41 1.94
CA PHE A 179 -19.41 -7.56 1.48
C PHE A 179 -18.83 -8.24 0.22
N LEU A 180 -17.49 -8.30 0.13
CA LEU A 180 -16.66 -8.94 -0.89
C LEU A 180 -16.68 -8.27 -2.28
N LEU A 181 -17.87 -7.97 -2.81
CA LEU A 181 -18.05 -7.54 -4.20
C LEU A 181 -18.34 -6.05 -4.36
N PHE A 182 -18.46 -5.30 -3.25
CA PHE A 182 -18.50 -3.85 -3.35
C PHE A 182 -17.20 -3.38 -4.04
N GLU A 183 -17.28 -2.29 -4.83
CA GLU A 183 -16.17 -1.70 -5.59
C GLU A 183 -15.74 -2.43 -6.88
N ASN A 184 -16.17 -3.67 -7.10
CA ASN A 184 -16.03 -4.41 -8.37
C ASN A 184 -14.58 -4.54 -8.93
N MET A 185 -13.56 -4.50 -8.08
CA MET A 185 -12.15 -4.65 -8.49
C MET A 185 -11.79 -6.08 -8.92
N LEU A 186 -12.64 -7.07 -8.62
CA LEU A 186 -12.48 -8.45 -9.06
C LEU A 186 -12.35 -8.55 -10.59
N ASP A 187 -13.12 -7.77 -11.35
CA ASP A 187 -13.07 -7.78 -12.82
C ASP A 187 -11.68 -7.38 -13.34
N THR A 188 -11.06 -6.39 -12.70
CA THR A 188 -9.71 -5.93 -13.02
C THR A 188 -8.65 -7.01 -12.73
N VAL A 189 -8.79 -7.74 -11.62
CA VAL A 189 -7.89 -8.85 -11.29
C VAL A 189 -8.04 -10.00 -12.30
N LEU A 190 -9.28 -10.32 -12.70
CA LEU A 190 -9.56 -11.34 -13.71
C LEU A 190 -9.01 -10.94 -15.08
N TYR A 191 -9.16 -9.67 -15.47
CA TYR A 191 -8.55 -9.13 -16.68
C TYR A 191 -7.03 -9.29 -16.66
N ALA A 192 -6.38 -8.89 -15.55
CA ALA A 192 -4.93 -9.00 -15.40
C ALA A 192 -4.45 -10.46 -15.49
N ARG A 193 -5.21 -11.39 -14.88
CA ARG A 193 -4.95 -12.83 -14.96
C ARG A 193 -4.96 -13.31 -16.41
N ASP A 194 -6.03 -13.02 -17.13
CA ASP A 194 -6.22 -13.53 -18.49
C ASP A 194 -5.19 -12.93 -19.46
N LYS A 195 -4.82 -11.67 -19.26
CA LYS A 195 -3.83 -10.98 -20.10
C LYS A 195 -2.40 -11.40 -19.76
N TRP A 196 -1.98 -11.36 -18.49
CA TRP A 196 -0.55 -11.46 -18.13
C TRP A 196 -0.14 -12.69 -17.31
N LEU A 197 -1.04 -13.48 -16.73
CA LEU A 197 -0.62 -14.66 -15.96
C LEU A 197 -0.19 -15.81 -16.89
N VAL A 198 0.87 -16.54 -16.54
CA VAL A 198 1.22 -17.80 -17.21
C VAL A 198 0.25 -18.93 -16.82
N SER A 199 0.07 -19.93 -17.69
CA SER A 199 -0.97 -20.98 -17.48
C SER A 199 -0.77 -21.89 -16.25
N TYR A 200 0.42 -21.93 -15.66
CA TYR A 200 0.74 -22.77 -14.49
C TYR A 200 1.19 -21.93 -13.27
N ALA A 201 0.77 -20.66 -13.23
CA ALA A 201 1.14 -19.72 -12.18
C ALA A 201 0.19 -19.73 -10.98
N PHE A 202 0.63 -19.08 -9.92
CA PHE A 202 -0.12 -18.93 -8.67
C PHE A 202 -0.78 -17.55 -8.61
N LEU A 203 -2.01 -17.53 -8.15
CA LEU A 203 -2.75 -16.31 -7.83
C LEU A 203 -2.90 -16.26 -6.31
N PHE A 204 -2.29 -15.27 -5.66
CA PHE A 204 -2.48 -15.06 -4.23
C PHE A 204 -3.61 -14.05 -4.02
N ILE A 205 -4.74 -14.56 -3.53
CA ILE A 205 -5.86 -13.79 -3.02
C ILE A 205 -6.01 -14.17 -1.56
N VAL A 206 -6.04 -13.19 -0.66
CA VAL A 206 -6.15 -13.46 0.77
C VAL A 206 -7.30 -12.64 1.34
N ASP A 207 -8.45 -13.30 1.50
CA ASP A 207 -9.59 -12.82 2.28
C ASP A 207 -9.45 -13.25 3.75
N ILE A 208 -10.05 -12.49 4.68
CA ILE A 208 -10.12 -12.82 6.11
C ILE A 208 -11.57 -13.09 6.49
#